data_AF-A0A7W8IN27-F1
#
_entry.id   AF-A0A7W8IN27-F1
#
_cell.length_a   1.000
_cell.length_b   1.000
_cell.length_c   1.000
_cell.angle_alpha   90.00
_cell.angle_beta   90.00
_cell.angle_gamma   90.00
#
_symmetry.space_group_name_H-M   'P 1'
#
loop_
_entity.id
_entity.type
_entity.pdbx_description
1 polymer ?
#
loop_
_entity_poly.entity_id
_entity_poly.type
_entity_poly.pdbx_seq_one_letter_code
_entity_poly.pdbx_strand_id
1 'polypeptide(L)' 'MNKEEKLAKRKEILAKLNDIHSTYCEGCFIKSTFRKEVGKTYAQSFCITHCTVGEMIKQYGEMLLTVSSRS' A
#
# COMPACT_ATOMS: atom_id res chain seq x y z
N MET A 1 19.13 -13.20 9.70
CA MET A 1 18.91 -11.77 9.42
C MET A 1 19.17 -11.00 10.69
N ASN A 2 20.11 -10.07 10.63
CA ASN A 2 20.45 -9.28 11.80
C ASN A 2 19.43 -8.16 11.98
N LYS A 3 19.35 -7.60 13.20
CA LYS A 3 18.38 -6.56 13.56
C LYS A 3 18.45 -5.35 12.64
N GLU A 4 19.66 -4.98 12.20
CA GLU A 4 19.93 -3.85 11.31
C GLU A 4 19.41 -4.08 9.89
N GLU A 5 19.64 -5.26 9.31
CA GLU A 5 19.13 -5.61 7.97
C GLU A 5 17.60 -5.67 7.94
N LYS A 6 16.96 -6.16 9.01
CA LYS A 6 15.50 -6.18 9.17
C LYS A 6 14.94 -4.75 9.18
N LEU A 7 15.63 -3.82 9.83
CA LEU A 7 15.24 -2.41 9.88
C LEU A 7 15.42 -1.72 8.53
N ALA A 8 16.55 -1.96 7.84
CA ALA A 8 16.84 -1.40 6.52
C ALA A 8 15.78 -1.84 5.49
N LYS A 9 15.49 -3.14 5.40
CA LYS A 9 14.44 -3.67 4.51
C LYS A 9 13.06 -3.06 4.78
N ARG A 10 12.67 -2.88 6.05
CA ARG A 10 11.39 -2.24 6.37
C ARG A 10 11.33 -0.79 5.90
N LYS A 11 12.41 -0.04 6.09
CA LYS A 11 12.49 1.35 5.61
C LYS A 11 12.37 1.42 4.09
N GLU A 12 13.05 0.53 3.36
CA GLU A 12 12.94 0.46 1.90
C GLU A 12 11.53 0.13 1.42
N ILE A 13 10.89 -0.88 2.03
CA ILE A 13 9.50 -1.25 1.69
C ILE A 13 8.55 -0.07 1.95
N LEU A 14 8.68 0.59 3.10
CA LEU A 14 7.88 1.78 3.43
C LEU A 14 8.11 2.94 2.46
N ALA A 15 9.37 3.19 2.08
CA ALA A 15 9.72 4.24 1.13
C ALA A 15 9.07 3.98 -0.23
N LYS A 16 9.17 2.75 -0.75
CA LYS A 16 8.51 2.36 -2.01
C LYS A 16 7.00 2.48 -1.93
N LEU A 17 6.40 2.09 -0.80
CA LEU A 17 4.96 2.18 -0.61
C LEU A 17 4.48 3.64 -0.60
N ASN A 18 5.22 4.54 0.06
CA ASN A 18 4.95 5.98 0.04
C ASN A 18 5.13 6.58 -1.35
N ASP A 19 6.17 6.19 -2.08
CA ASP A 19 6.45 6.67 -3.43
C ASP A 19 5.33 6.29 -4.41
N ILE A 20 4.91 5.02 -4.40
CA ILE A 20 3.78 4.53 -5.20
C ILE A 20 2.48 5.25 -4.79
N HIS A 21 2.27 5.44 -3.49
CA HIS A 21 1.08 6.12 -3.01
C HIS A 21 1.04 7.59 -3.46
N SER A 22 2.14 8.34 -3.31
CA SER A 22 2.20 9.75 -3.73
C SER A 22 2.15 9.90 -5.25
N THR A 23 2.79 9.01 -6.00
CA THR A 23 2.82 9.10 -7.47
C THR A 23 1.47 8.74 -8.10
N TYR A 24 0.76 7.72 -7.59
CA TYR A 24 -0.40 7.15 -8.26
C TYR A 24 -1.71 7.25 -7.47
N CYS A 25 -1.65 7.19 -6.13
CA CYS A 25 -2.85 7.17 -5.29
C CYS A 25 -3.24 8.56 -4.77
N GLU A 26 -2.29 9.48 -4.66
CA GLU A 26 -2.51 10.87 -4.30
C GLU A 26 -3.25 11.58 -5.44
N GLY A 27 -4.37 12.23 -5.12
CA GLY A 27 -5.24 12.81 -6.15
C GLY A 27 -5.93 11.80 -7.07
N CYS A 28 -5.90 10.49 -6.78
CA CYS A 28 -6.49 9.46 -7.63
C CYS A 28 -7.99 9.76 -7.91
N PHE A 29 -8.29 10.04 -9.18
CA PHE A 29 -9.63 10.39 -9.63
C PHE A 29 -10.63 9.29 -9.31
N ILE A 30 -10.31 8.03 -9.63
CA ILE A 30 -11.17 6.87 -9.41
C ILE A 30 -11.54 6.72 -7.92
N LYS A 31 -10.55 6.80 -7.04
CA LYS A 31 -10.76 6.75 -5.58
C LYS A 31 -11.64 7.90 -5.11
N SER A 32 -11.44 9.10 -5.65
CA SER A 32 -12.23 10.29 -5.30
C SER A 32 -13.68 10.18 -5.77
N THR A 33 -13.89 9.68 -6.99
CA THR A 33 -15.22 9.47 -7.60
C THR A 33 -15.97 8.39 -6.84
N PHE A 34 -15.39 7.21 -6.64
CA PHE A 34 -16.04 6.15 -5.87
C PHE A 34 -16.32 6.55 -4.43
N ARG A 35 -15.48 7.37 -3.81
CA ARG A 35 -15.73 7.87 -2.45
C ARG A 35 -16.94 8.81 -2.39
N LYS A 36 -17.18 9.61 -3.44
CA LYS A 36 -18.32 10.53 -3.54
C LYS A 36 -19.61 9.81 -3.96
N GLU A 37 -19.53 8.94 -4.96
CA GLU A 37 -20.68 8.28 -5.57
C GLU A 37 -21.19 7.08 -4.76
N VAL A 38 -20.28 6.25 -4.26
CA VAL A 38 -20.63 4.96 -3.63
C VAL A 38 -20.30 4.94 -2.14
N GLY A 39 -19.15 5.51 -1.78
CA GLY A 39 -18.67 5.62 -0.41
C GLY A 39 -17.25 5.11 -0.22
N LYS A 40 -16.71 5.37 0.98
CA LYS A 40 -15.31 5.09 1.33
C LYS A 40 -14.96 3.59 1.23
N THR A 41 -15.87 2.71 1.68
CA THR A 41 -15.64 1.27 1.71
C THR A 41 -15.48 0.69 0.31
N TYR A 42 -16.36 1.08 -0.62
CA TYR A 42 -16.28 0.64 -2.00
C TYR A 42 -15.01 1.15 -2.70
N ALA A 43 -14.69 2.44 -2.54
CA ALA A 43 -13.47 3.02 -3.10
C ALA A 43 -12.21 2.27 -2.65
N GLN A 44 -12.14 1.91 -1.36
CA GLN A 44 -11.01 1.16 -0.82
C GLN A 44 -11.01 -0.30 -1.31
N SER A 45 -12.17 -0.96 -1.34
CA SER A 45 -12.29 -2.32 -1.88
C SER A 45 -11.84 -2.37 -3.32
N PHE A 46 -12.31 -1.45 -4.16
CA PHE A 46 -11.92 -1.35 -5.56
C PHE A 46 -10.40 -1.17 -5.71
N CYS A 47 -9.78 -0.30 -4.91
CA CYS A 47 -8.33 -0.13 -4.97
C CYS A 47 -7.60 -1.45 -4.64
N ILE A 48 -8.08 -2.21 -3.67
CA ILE A 48 -7.41 -3.45 -3.24
C ILE A 48 -7.67 -4.62 -4.20
N THR A 49 -8.82 -4.66 -4.89
CA THR A 49 -9.23 -5.81 -5.72
C THR A 49 -9.14 -5.58 -7.24
N HIS A 50 -9.21 -4.33 -7.70
CA HIS A 50 -9.30 -4.00 -9.13
C HIS A 50 -8.23 -3.01 -9.60
N CYS A 51 -7.59 -2.27 -8.68
CA CYS A 51 -6.50 -1.37 -9.05
C CYS A 51 -5.16 -2.09 -8.94
N THR A 52 -4.42 -2.16 -10.04
CA THR A 52 -3.05 -2.73 -10.07
C THR A 52 -2.13 -2.06 -9.07
N VAL A 53 -2.26 -0.74 -8.88
CA VAL A 53 -1.50 0.02 -7.88
C VAL A 53 -1.86 -0.40 -6.47
N GLY A 54 -3.14 -0.60 -6.18
CA GLY A 54 -3.56 -1.04 -4.85
C GLY A 54 -3.22 -2.51 -4.57
N GLU A 55 -3.19 -3.37 -5.59
CA GLU A 55 -2.64 -4.72 -5.49
C GLU A 55 -1.14 -4.69 -5.17
N MET A 56 -0.35 -3.85 -5.84
CA MET A 56 1.05 -3.64 -5.51
C MET A 56 1.23 -3.18 -4.06
N ILE A 57 0.45 -2.19 -3.60
CA ILE A 57 0.50 -1.72 -2.21
C ILE A 57 0.20 -2.86 -1.23
N LYS A 58 -0.78 -3.72 -1.53
CA LYS A 58 -1.09 -4.91 -0.72
C LYS A 58 0.10 -5.86 -0.65
N GLN A 59 0.75 -6.16 -1.78
CA GLN A 59 1.95 -7.01 -1.82
C GLN A 59 3.09 -6.44 -0.98
N TYR A 60 3.36 -5.13 -1.07
CA TYR A 60 4.37 -4.48 -0.22
C TYR A 60 3.99 -4.54 1.26
N GLY A 61 2.70 -4.39 1.60
CA GLY A 61 2.20 -4.57 2.97
C GLY A 61 2.45 -5.98 3.50
N GLU A 62 2.20 -7.00 2.69
CA GLU A 62 2.49 -8.40 3.04
C GLU A 62 4.00 -8.64 3.22
N MET A 63 4.85 -8.10 2.35
CA MET A 63 6.31 -8.13 2.55
C MET A 63 6.73 -7.45 3.86
N LEU A 64 6.03 -6.40 4.26
CA LEU A 64 6.30 -5.72 5.52
C LEU A 64 5.97 -6.63 6.71
N LEU A 65 4.91 -7.43 6.63
CA LEU A 65 4.55 -8.43 7.65
C LEU A 65 5.59 -9.55 7.74
N THR A 66 6.08 -10.05 6.60
CA THR A 66 7.12 -11.11 6.59
C THR A 66 8.44 -10.62 7.19
N VAL A 67 8.80 -9.36 6.95
CA VAL A 67 9.96 -8.72 7.57
C VAL A 67 9.65 -8.26 9.00
N SER A 68 8.39 -8.20 9.43
CA SER A 68 8.01 -7.65 10.75
C SER A 68 7.85 -8.66 11.85
N SER A 69 7.55 -9.93 11.53
CA SER A 69 7.23 -10.99 12.50
C SER A 69 7.95 -10.77 13.83
N ARG A 70 7.17 -10.24 14.79
CA ARG A 70 7.48 -10.16 16.21
C ARG A 70 7.11 -11.54 16.73
N SER A 71 8.09 -12.44 16.75
CA SER A 71 8.07 -13.58 17.64
C SER A 71 8.90 -13.19 18.86
#